data_AF-A0A3B9XHV6-F1
#
_entry.id   AF-A0A3B9XHV6-F1
#
_cell.length_a   1.000
_cell.length_b   1.000
_cell.length_c   1.000
_cell.angle_alpha   90.00
_cell.angle_beta   90.00
_cell.angle_gamma   90.00
#
_symmetry.space_group_name_H-M   'P 1'
#
loop_
_entity.id
_entity.type
_entity.pdbx_description
1 polymer ?
#
loop_
_entity_poly.entity_id
_entity_poly.type
_entity_poly.pdbx_seq_one_letter_code
_entity_poly.pdbx_strand_id
1 'polypeptide(L)'
;MTFQKFLRTSLALSLTLGLAACSSSPTSEDVDQEVAEQPARTFHGGVAAKGMEAINDSKSLSSDQKDQLKKLHMKMAEETMEIQTEMSKVKGVLFETITSKPYKPKKVAELKKRLLSLNDKKMKNMIQALDKTEKILGENHSPEELKGIYEHMLDQGTH
;
A
#
# COMPACT_ATOMS: atom_id res chain seq x y z
N MET A 1 71.93 -10.61 26.07
CA MET A 1 70.78 -11.55 26.13
C MET A 1 69.87 -11.12 27.26
N THR A 2 68.79 -10.40 26.97
CA THR A 2 67.72 -10.15 27.94
C THR A 2 66.42 -9.96 27.18
N PHE A 3 65.76 -11.09 26.94
CA PHE A 3 64.53 -11.25 26.17
C PHE A 3 63.41 -11.55 27.17
N GLN A 4 62.95 -10.54 27.90
CA GLN A 4 61.84 -10.71 28.85
C GLN A 4 61.30 -9.35 29.28
N LYS A 5 59.98 -9.17 29.09
CA LYS A 5 59.07 -8.11 29.62
C LYS A 5 58.32 -7.36 28.52
N PHE A 6 57.42 -8.06 27.82
CA PHE A 6 56.25 -7.43 27.17
C PHE A 6 55.04 -8.37 27.24
N LEU A 7 54.83 -8.98 28.41
CA LEU A 7 53.57 -9.59 28.80
C LEU A 7 52.98 -8.72 29.92
N ARG A 8 51.69 -8.38 29.78
CA ARG A 8 50.80 -7.69 30.74
C ARG A 8 50.62 -6.19 30.50
N THR A 9 49.61 -5.87 29.69
CA THR A 9 48.73 -4.70 29.91
C THR A 9 47.44 -4.89 29.11
N SER A 10 46.33 -5.10 29.84
CA SER A 10 44.92 -4.82 29.53
C SER A 10 44.35 -5.40 28.23
N LEU A 11 43.57 -6.48 28.17
CA LEU A 11 42.31 -6.78 28.90
C LEU A 11 41.51 -5.53 29.27
N ALA A 12 40.65 -5.10 28.35
CA ALA A 12 39.43 -4.28 28.50
C ALA A 12 39.31 -3.25 27.37
N LEU A 13 38.82 -3.69 26.20
CA LEU A 13 38.17 -2.76 25.29
C LEU A 13 36.84 -3.38 24.87
N SER A 14 35.91 -3.24 25.81
CA SER A 14 34.50 -2.91 25.60
C SER A 14 33.89 -3.46 24.33
N LEU A 15 33.32 -4.65 24.49
CA LEU A 15 32.25 -5.22 23.70
C LEU A 15 30.99 -4.34 23.82
N THR A 16 31.04 -3.09 23.37
CA THR A 16 29.83 -2.30 23.09
C THR A 16 29.27 -2.80 21.78
N LEU A 17 28.63 -3.97 21.81
CA LEU A 17 27.57 -4.27 20.86
C LEU A 17 26.53 -3.17 21.08
N GLY A 18 26.58 -2.17 20.21
CA GLY A 18 25.49 -1.24 20.03
C GLY A 18 24.26 -2.05 19.70
N LEU A 19 23.46 -2.32 20.71
CA LEU A 19 22.01 -2.38 20.58
C LEU A 19 21.61 -1.02 20.02
N ALA A 20 21.78 -0.86 18.70
CA ALA A 20 20.97 0.04 17.92
C ALA A 20 19.55 -0.47 18.13
N ALA A 21 18.94 -0.03 19.22
CA ALA A 21 17.51 -0.09 19.40
C ALA A 21 16.95 0.62 18.17
N CYS A 22 16.50 -0.19 17.20
CA CYS A 22 15.59 0.26 16.19
C CYS A 22 14.42 0.87 16.97
N SER A 23 14.40 2.20 17.02
CA SER A 23 13.26 2.99 17.47
C SER A 23 12.16 2.81 16.42
N SER A 24 11.59 1.61 16.31
CA SER A 24 10.25 1.45 15.75
C SER A 24 9.32 2.20 16.71
N SER A 25 8.59 3.18 16.19
CA SER A 25 7.49 3.72 16.98
C SER A 25 6.51 2.57 17.26
N PRO A 26 5.89 2.50 18.45
CA PRO A 26 4.92 1.45 18.77
C PRO A 26 3.84 1.32 17.69
N THR A 27 3.41 2.44 17.10
CA THR A 27 2.44 2.47 16.00
C THR A 27 2.90 1.75 14.72
N SER A 28 4.21 1.70 14.42
CA SER A 28 4.69 0.98 13.22
C SER A 28 4.65 -0.53 13.43
N GLU A 29 5.03 -0.99 14.63
CA GLU A 29 5.06 -2.42 14.95
C GLU A 29 3.64 -2.99 15.03
N ASP A 30 2.70 -2.23 15.61
CA ASP A 30 1.28 -2.58 15.64
C ASP A 30 0.71 -2.72 14.22
N VAL A 31 0.97 -1.74 13.34
CA VAL A 31 0.49 -1.77 11.94
C VAL A 31 1.11 -2.94 11.17
N ASP A 32 2.41 -3.20 11.35
CA ASP A 32 3.09 -4.31 10.67
C ASP A 32 2.52 -5.67 11.11
N GLN A 33 2.22 -5.82 12.40
CA GLN A 33 1.56 -7.01 12.94
C GLN A 33 0.14 -7.16 12.38
N GLU A 34 -0.68 -6.11 12.40
CA GLU A 34 -2.04 -6.15 11.84
C GLU A 34 -2.03 -6.53 10.36
N VAL A 35 -1.09 -5.99 9.58
CA VAL A 35 -0.93 -6.33 8.16
C VAL A 35 -0.53 -7.79 7.99
N ALA A 36 0.36 -8.31 8.83
CA ALA A 36 0.81 -9.71 8.77
C ALA A 36 -0.28 -10.72 9.14
N GLU A 37 -1.24 -10.33 9.98
CA GLU A 37 -2.38 -11.16 10.39
C GLU A 37 -3.50 -11.23 9.33
N GLN A 38 -3.53 -10.30 8.37
CA GLN A 38 -4.53 -10.31 7.31
C GLN A 38 -4.23 -11.37 6.24
N PRO A 39 -5.21 -12.18 5.82
CA PRO A 39 -5.02 -13.11 4.71
C PRO A 39 -4.77 -12.34 3.40
N ALA A 40 -3.93 -12.92 2.54
CA ALA A 40 -3.71 -12.37 1.20
C ALA A 40 -5.03 -12.30 0.42
N ARG A 41 -5.42 -11.10 -0.03
CA ARG A 41 -6.65 -10.88 -0.79
C ARG A 41 -6.36 -10.94 -2.29
N THR A 42 -7.20 -11.64 -3.04
CA THR A 42 -7.04 -11.74 -4.50
C THR A 42 -7.38 -10.39 -5.15
N PHE A 43 -6.50 -9.95 -6.06
CA PHE A 43 -6.57 -8.64 -6.70
C PHE A 43 -7.72 -8.51 -7.74
N HIS A 44 -8.42 -9.61 -8.05
CA HIS A 44 -9.39 -9.68 -9.15
C HIS A 44 -10.79 -9.20 -8.74
N GLY A 45 -10.93 -7.90 -8.50
CA GLY A 45 -12.23 -7.21 -8.45
C GLY A 45 -13.13 -7.54 -7.26
N GLY A 46 -12.85 -8.60 -6.49
CA GLY A 46 -13.68 -9.04 -5.36
C GLY A 46 -13.86 -7.97 -4.29
N VAL A 47 -12.79 -7.27 -3.92
CA VAL A 47 -12.86 -6.19 -2.91
C VAL A 47 -13.72 -5.02 -3.40
N ALA A 48 -13.60 -4.66 -4.67
CA ALA A 48 -14.36 -3.55 -5.26
C ALA A 48 -15.86 -3.87 -5.37
N ALA A 49 -16.21 -5.06 -5.88
CA ALA A 49 -17.59 -5.50 -6.01
C ALA A 49 -18.28 -5.62 -4.64
N LYS A 50 -17.60 -6.24 -3.67
CA LYS A 50 -18.12 -6.40 -2.30
C LYS A 50 -18.26 -5.06 -1.57
N GLY A 51 -17.35 -4.12 -1.82
CA GLY A 51 -17.49 -2.75 -1.29
C GLY A 51 -18.77 -2.07 -1.79
N MET A 52 -19.13 -2.24 -3.06
CA MET A 52 -20.37 -1.69 -3.62
C MET A 52 -21.63 -2.35 -3.07
N GLU A 53 -21.59 -3.67 -2.86
CA GLU A 53 -22.68 -4.41 -2.20
C GLU A 53 -22.89 -3.93 -0.76
N ALA A 54 -21.82 -3.84 0.03
CA ALA A 54 -21.90 -3.34 1.40
C ALA A 54 -22.42 -1.89 1.50
N ILE A 55 -22.05 -1.02 0.55
CA ILE A 55 -22.60 0.35 0.46
C ILE A 55 -24.12 0.30 0.21
N ASN A 56 -24.57 -0.57 -0.71
CA ASN A 56 -25.99 -0.71 -1.02
C ASN A 56 -26.80 -1.25 0.16
N ASP A 57 -26.28 -2.28 0.80
CA ASP A 57 -26.98 -3.06 1.83
C ASP A 57 -26.92 -2.41 3.21
N SER A 58 -26.01 -1.45 3.40
CA SER A 58 -25.89 -0.72 4.65
C SER A 58 -27.22 -0.04 5.04
N LYS A 59 -27.69 -0.32 6.25
CA LYS A 59 -28.86 0.35 6.84
C LYS A 59 -28.49 1.63 7.58
N SER A 60 -27.21 1.83 7.89
CA SER A 60 -26.70 2.99 8.64
C SER A 60 -26.38 4.17 7.72
N LEU A 61 -26.07 3.94 6.44
CA LEU A 61 -25.76 5.00 5.49
C LEU A 61 -27.04 5.67 4.95
N SER A 62 -27.06 7.00 4.96
CA SER A 62 -28.08 7.78 4.27
C SER A 62 -28.02 7.60 2.75
N SER A 63 -29.11 7.91 2.04
CA SER A 63 -29.16 7.83 0.58
C SER A 63 -28.06 8.69 -0.07
N ASP A 64 -27.82 9.89 0.47
CA ASP A 64 -26.83 10.82 -0.06
C ASP A 64 -25.40 10.28 0.13
N GLN A 65 -25.10 9.69 1.28
CA GLN A 65 -23.80 9.04 1.53
C GLN A 65 -23.58 7.87 0.58
N LYS A 66 -24.60 7.01 0.39
CA LYS A 66 -24.53 5.90 -0.56
C LYS A 66 -24.22 6.42 -1.97
N ASP A 67 -24.91 7.46 -2.43
CA ASP A 67 -24.70 8.02 -3.76
C ASP A 67 -23.32 8.66 -3.92
N GLN A 68 -22.81 9.33 -2.89
CA GLN A 68 -21.45 9.88 -2.90
C GLN A 68 -20.39 8.77 -2.97
N LEU A 69 -20.53 7.71 -2.17
CA LEU A 69 -19.60 6.57 -2.18
C LEU A 69 -19.63 5.83 -3.52
N LYS A 70 -20.81 5.62 -4.11
CA LYS A 70 -20.94 5.02 -5.45
C LYS A 70 -20.23 5.85 -6.52
N LYS A 71 -20.47 7.17 -6.53
CA LYS A 71 -19.81 8.09 -7.48
C LYS A 71 -18.29 8.06 -7.30
N LEU A 72 -17.82 8.07 -6.05
CA LEU A 72 -16.40 7.97 -5.73
C LEU A 72 -15.81 6.64 -6.24
N HIS A 73 -16.50 5.53 -6.02
CA HIS A 73 -16.09 4.21 -6.47
C HIS A 73 -16.00 4.12 -8.00
N MET A 74 -17.02 4.59 -8.72
CA MET A 74 -17.02 4.62 -10.19
C MET A 74 -15.86 5.44 -10.73
N LYS A 75 -15.63 6.63 -10.15
CA LYS A 75 -14.51 7.49 -10.53
C LYS A 75 -13.15 6.84 -10.28
N MET A 76 -12.97 6.19 -9.13
CA MET A 76 -11.74 5.44 -8.85
C MET A 76 -11.50 4.31 -9.85
N ALA A 77 -12.56 3.58 -10.21
CA ALA A 77 -12.48 2.49 -11.17
C ALA A 77 -12.04 3.01 -12.55
N GLU A 78 -12.65 4.11 -13.02
CA GLU A 78 -12.26 4.79 -14.25
C GLU A 78 -10.79 5.22 -14.24
N GLU A 79 -10.37 6.00 -13.24
CA GLU A 79 -8.99 6.48 -13.12
C GLU A 79 -7.98 5.32 -13.02
N THR A 80 -8.34 4.24 -12.33
CA THR A 80 -7.49 3.04 -12.21
C THR A 80 -7.37 2.31 -13.55
N MET A 81 -8.47 2.18 -14.31
CA MET A 81 -8.44 1.57 -15.64
C MET A 81 -7.57 2.37 -16.62
N GLU A 82 -7.65 3.70 -16.58
CA GLU A 82 -6.80 4.58 -17.39
C GLU A 82 -5.32 4.37 -17.06
N ILE A 83 -4.96 4.42 -15.77
CA ILE A 83 -3.58 4.21 -15.32
C ILE A 83 -3.09 2.81 -15.72
N GLN A 84 -3.91 1.78 -15.53
CA GLN A 84 -3.56 0.40 -15.88
C GLN A 84 -3.33 0.23 -17.39
N THR A 85 -4.16 0.89 -18.21
CA THR A 85 -4.01 0.92 -19.67
C THR A 85 -2.68 1.57 -20.05
N GLU A 86 -2.36 2.73 -19.47
CA GLU A 86 -1.10 3.43 -19.73
C GLU A 86 0.11 2.62 -19.25
N MET A 87 0.05 2.00 -18.07
CA MET A 87 1.11 1.11 -17.58
C MET A 87 1.34 -0.07 -18.54
N SER A 88 0.27 -0.65 -19.09
CA SER A 88 0.36 -1.75 -20.04
C SER A 88 1.04 -1.33 -21.34
N LYS A 89 0.69 -0.15 -21.88
CA LYS A 89 1.38 0.43 -23.05
C LYS A 89 2.87 0.65 -22.78
N VAL A 90 3.21 1.27 -21.64
CA VAL A 90 4.62 1.52 -21.27
C VAL A 90 5.40 0.22 -21.10
N LYS A 91 4.80 -0.82 -20.49
CA LYS A 91 5.41 -2.16 -20.40
C LYS A 91 5.69 -2.76 -21.78
N GLY A 92 4.72 -2.69 -22.71
CA GLY A 92 4.90 -3.15 -24.09
C GLY A 92 6.10 -2.47 -24.77
N VAL A 93 6.15 -1.14 -24.74
CA VAL A 93 7.25 -0.37 -25.33
C VAL A 93 8.59 -0.65 -24.63
N LEU A 94 8.57 -0.90 -23.32
CA LEU A 94 9.76 -1.31 -22.56
C LEU A 94 10.29 -2.66 -23.06
N PHE A 95 9.43 -3.67 -23.18
CA PHE A 95 9.83 -5.00 -23.68
C PHE A 95 10.36 -4.96 -25.12
N GLU A 96 9.73 -4.17 -25.99
CA GLU A 96 10.26 -3.94 -27.35
C GLU A 96 11.62 -3.23 -27.33
N THR A 97 11.77 -2.22 -26.46
CA THR A 97 13.01 -1.43 -26.40
C THR A 97 14.18 -2.24 -25.88
N ILE A 98 13.99 -3.11 -24.88
CA ILE A 98 15.07 -3.95 -24.35
C ILE A 98 15.53 -5.02 -25.35
N THR A 99 14.65 -5.46 -26.25
CA THR A 99 14.97 -6.47 -27.28
C THR A 99 15.49 -5.83 -28.58
N SER A 100 15.30 -4.52 -28.77
CA SER A 100 15.75 -3.79 -29.95
C SER A 100 17.29 -3.68 -30.05
N LYS A 101 17.80 -3.69 -31.29
CA LYS A 101 19.20 -3.40 -31.62
C LYS A 101 19.28 -2.10 -32.44
N PRO A 102 20.19 -1.16 -32.12
CA PRO A 102 21.06 -1.15 -30.94
C PRO A 102 20.26 -0.92 -29.66
N TYR A 103 20.80 -1.40 -28.52
CA TYR A 103 20.20 -1.19 -27.20
C TYR A 103 20.14 0.30 -26.85
N LYS A 104 19.01 0.75 -26.26
CA LYS A 104 18.71 2.16 -25.98
C LYS A 104 18.59 2.43 -24.47
N PRO A 105 19.70 2.52 -23.71
CA PRO A 105 19.68 2.60 -22.24
C PRO A 105 18.91 3.82 -21.71
N LYS A 106 19.08 4.99 -22.33
CA LYS A 106 18.36 6.22 -21.93
C LYS A 106 16.84 6.07 -22.07
N LYS A 107 16.38 5.42 -23.16
CA LYS A 107 14.95 5.15 -23.38
C LYS A 107 14.40 4.16 -22.35
N VAL A 108 15.16 3.10 -22.03
CA VAL A 108 14.78 2.14 -20.98
C VAL A 108 14.66 2.82 -19.62
N ALA A 109 15.60 3.69 -19.25
CA ALA A 109 15.55 4.43 -17.99
C ALA A 109 14.29 5.31 -17.90
N GLU A 110 13.95 6.03 -18.98
CA GLU A 110 12.75 6.88 -19.01
C GLU A 110 11.46 6.05 -18.91
N LEU A 111 11.38 4.91 -19.60
CA LEU A 111 10.21 4.02 -19.50
C LEU A 111 10.04 3.45 -18.08
N LYS A 112 11.13 3.06 -17.41
CA LYS A 112 11.10 2.64 -16.00
C LYS A 112 10.61 3.75 -15.08
N LYS A 113 11.13 4.98 -15.24
CA LYS A 113 10.68 6.15 -14.49
C LYS A 113 9.19 6.41 -14.68
N ARG A 114 8.70 6.28 -15.92
CA ARG A 114 7.27 6.45 -16.23
C ARG A 114 6.39 5.37 -15.58
N LEU A 115 6.85 4.11 -15.50
CA LEU A 115 6.14 3.06 -14.77
C LEU A 115 6.04 3.36 -13.27
N LEU A 116 7.13 3.81 -12.64
CA LEU A 116 7.12 4.21 -11.23
C LEU A 116 6.14 5.37 -11.00
N SER A 117 6.20 6.42 -11.83
CA SER A 117 5.29 7.56 -11.72
C SER A 117 3.81 7.18 -11.88
N LEU A 118 3.48 6.25 -12.78
CA LEU A 118 2.12 5.73 -12.92
C LEU A 118 1.67 4.94 -11.68
N ASN A 119 2.56 4.14 -11.09
CA ASN A 119 2.27 3.42 -9.86
C ASN A 119 2.07 4.38 -8.67
N ASP A 120 2.91 5.40 -8.54
CA ASP A 120 2.77 6.43 -7.51
C ASP A 120 1.45 7.18 -7.65
N LYS A 121 1.06 7.51 -8.89
CA LYS A 121 -0.24 8.13 -9.19
C LYS A 121 -1.39 7.22 -8.75
N LYS A 122 -1.33 5.93 -9.04
CA LYS A 122 -2.34 4.95 -8.62
C LYS A 122 -2.49 4.91 -7.09
N MET A 123 -1.36 4.81 -6.37
CA MET A 123 -1.37 4.80 -4.91
C MET A 123 -1.90 6.09 -4.31
N LYS A 124 -1.51 7.24 -4.87
CA LYS A 124 -2.01 8.55 -4.46
C LYS A 124 -3.52 8.66 -4.66
N ASN A 125 -4.05 8.22 -5.81
CA ASN A 125 -5.49 8.25 -6.06
C ASN A 125 -6.25 7.35 -5.08
N MET A 126 -5.69 6.18 -4.74
CA MET A 126 -6.28 5.27 -3.75
C MET A 126 -6.33 5.91 -2.36
N ILE A 127 -5.22 6.48 -1.88
CA ILE A 127 -5.16 7.16 -0.57
C ILE A 127 -6.14 8.33 -0.52
N GLN A 128 -6.17 9.17 -1.56
CA GLN A 128 -7.11 10.30 -1.62
C GLN A 128 -8.57 9.88 -1.64
N ALA A 129 -8.87 8.69 -2.15
CA ALA A 129 -10.22 8.16 -2.12
C ALA A 129 -10.58 7.56 -0.76
N LEU A 130 -9.61 6.98 -0.04
CA LEU A 130 -9.80 6.60 1.37
C LEU A 130 -10.12 7.85 2.21
N ASP A 131 -9.35 8.93 2.08
CA ASP A 131 -9.61 10.19 2.79
C ASP A 131 -11.02 10.75 2.49
N LYS A 132 -11.49 10.62 1.24
CA LYS A 132 -12.84 11.04 0.86
C LYS A 132 -13.91 10.12 1.42
N THR A 133 -13.64 8.82 1.46
CA THR A 133 -14.54 7.82 2.05
C THR A 133 -14.71 8.11 3.53
N GLU A 134 -13.62 8.32 4.26
CA GLU A 134 -13.64 8.73 5.66
C GLU A 134 -14.44 10.01 5.87
N LYS A 135 -14.32 11.01 5.01
CA LYS A 135 -15.14 12.24 5.10
C LYS A 135 -16.63 11.98 4.87
N ILE A 136 -16.98 11.15 3.89
CA ILE A 136 -18.39 10.81 3.60
C ILE A 136 -19.01 10.03 4.77
N LEU A 137 -18.23 9.15 5.41
CA LEU A 137 -18.67 8.35 6.55
C LEU A 137 -18.63 9.15 7.87
N GLY A 138 -17.65 10.03 8.04
CA GLY A 138 -17.25 10.65 9.30
C GLY A 138 -17.98 11.93 9.69
N GLU A 139 -19.07 12.31 9.02
CA GLU A 139 -19.88 13.45 9.47
C GLU A 139 -20.89 13.05 10.58
N ASN A 140 -21.25 11.76 10.74
CA ASN A 140 -22.31 11.35 11.69
C ASN A 140 -22.18 9.95 12.35
N HIS A 141 -21.08 9.20 12.15
CA HIS A 141 -20.97 7.81 12.63
C HIS A 141 -19.97 7.59 13.76
N SER A 142 -20.31 6.70 14.70
CA SER A 142 -19.38 6.28 15.77
C SER A 142 -18.32 5.29 15.23
N PRO A 143 -17.15 5.18 15.89
CA PRO A 143 -16.13 4.18 15.51
C PRO A 143 -16.67 2.75 15.43
N GLU A 144 -17.61 2.39 16.31
CA GLU A 144 -18.26 1.08 16.35
C GLU A 144 -19.15 0.83 15.13
N GLU A 145 -19.88 1.86 14.66
CA GLU A 145 -20.68 1.77 13.45
C GLU A 145 -19.81 1.60 12.21
N LEU A 146 -18.70 2.35 12.14
CA LEU A 146 -17.73 2.23 11.05
C LEU A 146 -17.08 0.85 11.03
N LYS A 147 -16.75 0.31 12.21
CA LYS A 147 -16.22 -1.05 12.36
C LYS A 147 -17.23 -2.09 11.87
N GLY A 148 -18.51 -1.97 12.23
CA GLY A 148 -19.54 -2.90 11.75
C GLY A 148 -19.73 -2.87 10.23
N ILE A 149 -19.66 -1.69 9.61
CA ILE A 149 -19.69 -1.54 8.15
C ILE A 149 -18.45 -2.21 7.51
N TYR A 150 -17.27 -2.05 8.11
CA TYR A 150 -16.03 -2.66 7.66
C TYR A 150 -16.05 -4.19 7.78
N GLU A 151 -16.47 -4.72 8.92
CA GLU A 151 -16.59 -6.17 9.15
C GLU A 151 -17.55 -6.82 8.16
N HIS A 152 -18.68 -6.16 7.84
CA HIS A 152 -19.61 -6.63 6.83
C HIS A 152 -19.00 -6.68 5.42
N MET A 153 -18.12 -5.73 5.07
CA MET A 153 -17.35 -5.77 3.82
C MET A 153 -16.35 -6.94 3.77
N LEU A 154 -15.84 -7.38 4.93
CA LEU A 154 -14.85 -8.45 5.01
C LEU A 154 -15.47 -9.85 5.04
N ASP A 155 -16.58 -10.03 5.76
CA ASP A 155 -17.22 -11.35 5.99
C ASP A 155 -17.80 -11.98 4.71
N GLN A 156 -18.25 -11.14 3.77
CA GLN A 156 -18.63 -11.57 2.41
C GLN A 156 -17.44 -12.17 1.62
N GLY A 157 -16.22 -12.16 2.18
CA GLY A 157 -14.92 -12.52 1.61
C GLY A 157 -14.56 -14.01 1.54
N THR A 158 -15.17 -14.87 2.38
CA THR A 158 -14.65 -16.20 2.73
C THR A 158 -15.36 -17.41 2.11
N HIS A 159 -16.04 -17.22 0.97
CA HIS A 159 -16.65 -18.31 0.21
C HIS A 159 -16.04 -18.45 -1.19
#